data_AF-A0A9E4CZM5-F1
#
_entry.id   AF-A0A9E4CZM5-F1
#
_cell.length_a   1.000
_cell.length_b   1.000
_cell.length_c   1.000
_cell.angle_alpha   90.00
_cell.angle_beta   90.00
_cell.angle_gamma   90.00
#
_symmetry.space_group_name_H-M   'P 1'
#
loop_
_entity.id
_entity.type
_entity.pdbx_description
1 polymer ?
#
loop_
_entity_poly.entity_id
_entity_poly.type
_entity_poly.pdbx_seq_one_letter_code
_entity_poly.pdbx_strand_id
1 'polypeptide(L)'
;MTRVLSTAEAEGAIARIASIANDQLLSQLAALQREGSLLSDPSIWDGLEATRFRGDTWPATSGALARAVEALEMLRQHIERVNRNIMVAGGNG
;
A
#
# COMPACT_ATOMS: atom_id res chain seq x y z
N MET A 1 3.77 -12.44 -33.30
CA MET A 1 3.97 -11.51 -32.16
C MET A 1 2.60 -11.04 -31.71
N THR A 2 2.20 -11.36 -30.49
CA THR A 2 0.86 -11.07 -29.95
C THR A 2 0.79 -9.58 -29.62
N ARG A 3 0.06 -8.79 -30.42
CA ARG A 3 -0.11 -7.35 -30.17
C ARG A 3 -0.89 -7.20 -28.87
N VAL A 4 -0.24 -6.72 -27.82
CA VAL A 4 -0.90 -6.33 -26.58
C VAL A 4 -1.89 -5.23 -26.95
N LEU A 5 -3.19 -5.53 -26.87
CA LEU A 5 -4.26 -4.57 -27.09
C LEU A 5 -4.67 -4.06 -25.70
N SER A 6 -3.97 -3.08 -25.12
CA SER A 6 -4.55 -2.34 -24.00
C SER A 6 -5.73 -1.55 -24.55
N THR A 7 -6.92 -1.81 -24.01
CA THR A 7 -8.06 -0.93 -24.29
C THR A 7 -7.82 0.39 -23.56
N ALA A 8 -8.36 1.49 -24.07
CA ALA A 8 -8.33 2.79 -23.37
C ALA A 8 -8.90 2.69 -21.94
N GLU A 9 -9.80 1.73 -21.72
CA GLU A 9 -10.37 1.42 -20.41
C GLU A 9 -9.37 0.79 -19.44
N ALA A 10 -8.51 -0.12 -19.93
CA ALA A 10 -7.43 -0.70 -19.14
C ALA A 10 -6.40 0.37 -18.75
N GLU A 11 -6.01 1.24 -19.67
CA GLU A 11 -5.11 2.38 -19.39
C GLU A 11 -5.70 3.32 -18.34
N GLY A 12 -6.97 3.68 -18.49
CA GLY A 12 -7.68 4.51 -17.51
C GLY A 12 -7.76 3.85 -16.14
N ALA A 13 -7.98 2.53 -16.07
CA ALA A 13 -8.00 1.80 -14.80
C ALA A 13 -6.62 1.80 -14.12
N ILE A 14 -5.55 1.55 -14.87
CA ILE A 14 -4.18 1.55 -14.34
C ILE A 14 -3.80 2.95 -13.82
N ALA A 15 -4.14 4.02 -14.55
CA ALA A 15 -3.90 5.39 -14.09
C ALA A 15 -4.66 5.71 -12.79
N ARG A 16 -5.91 5.26 -12.66
CA ARG A 16 -6.68 5.40 -11.41
C ARG A 16 -6.07 4.63 -10.26
N ILE A 17 -5.64 3.38 -10.48
CA ILE A 17 -5.00 2.59 -9.42
C ILE A 17 -3.67 3.23 -9.03
N ALA A 18 -2.85 3.68 -9.96
CA ALA A 18 -1.63 4.44 -9.66
C ALA A 18 -1.96 5.66 -8.78
N SER A 19 -2.99 6.43 -9.14
CA SER A 19 -3.43 7.59 -8.36
C SER A 19 -3.83 7.24 -6.92
N ILE A 20 -4.58 6.15 -6.73
CA ILE A 20 -5.03 5.68 -5.40
C ILE A 20 -3.87 5.10 -4.59
N ALA A 21 -3.01 4.31 -5.25
CA ALA A 21 -1.87 3.64 -4.65
C ALA A 21 -0.63 4.56 -4.51
N ASN A 22 -0.76 5.85 -4.88
CA ASN A 22 0.27 6.86 -4.65
C ASN A 22 0.62 6.99 -3.16
N ASP A 23 1.71 7.72 -2.90
CA ASP A 23 2.35 7.90 -1.59
C ASP A 23 1.40 8.32 -0.45
N GLN A 24 0.22 8.87 -0.75
CA GLN A 24 -0.76 9.25 0.25
C GLN A 24 -1.30 8.05 1.06
N LEU A 25 -1.65 6.93 0.43
CA LEU A 25 -2.15 5.77 1.17
C LEU A 25 -1.04 5.11 1.99
N LEU A 26 0.15 4.98 1.40
CA LEU A 26 1.33 4.45 2.07
C LEU A 26 1.71 5.28 3.30
N SER A 27 1.69 6.61 3.18
CA SER A 27 1.98 7.52 4.29
C SER A 27 0.94 7.45 5.40
N GLN A 28 -0.35 7.26 5.08
CA GLN A 28 -1.41 7.05 6.07
C GLN A 28 -1.22 5.72 6.83
N LEU A 29 -0.89 4.64 6.15
CA LEU A 29 -0.60 3.34 6.79
C LEU A 29 0.64 3.41 7.69
N ALA A 30 1.70 4.07 7.21
CA ALA A 30 2.89 4.31 8.00
C ALA A 30 2.61 5.20 9.23
N ALA A 31 1.73 6.20 9.10
CA ALA A 31 1.28 7.01 10.23
C ALA A 31 0.54 6.17 11.27
N LEU A 32 -0.39 5.31 10.83
CA LEU A 32 -1.11 4.40 11.73
C LEU A 32 -0.16 3.45 12.47
N GLN A 33 0.87 2.94 11.79
CA GLN A 33 1.93 2.15 12.42
C GLN A 33 2.69 2.91 13.50
N ARG A 34 3.02 4.18 13.25
CA ARG A 34 3.70 5.02 14.25
C ARG A 34 2.83 5.24 15.48
N GLU A 35 1.58 5.65 15.30
CA GLU A 35 0.67 5.94 16.42
C GLU A 35 0.39 4.69 17.26
N GLY A 36 0.14 3.53 16.64
CA GLY A 36 -0.07 2.31 17.40
C GLY A 36 1.19 1.79 18.11
N SER A 37 2.38 2.04 17.54
CA SER A 37 3.65 1.75 18.23
C SER A 37 3.85 2.67 19.44
N LEU A 38 3.52 3.96 19.31
CA LEU A 38 3.55 4.92 20.40
C LEU A 38 2.61 4.51 21.54
N LEU A 39 1.38 4.10 21.21
CA LEU A 39 0.41 3.61 22.21
C LEU A 39 0.80 2.26 22.84
N SER A 40 1.69 1.50 22.21
CA SER A 40 2.19 0.25 22.77
C SER A 40 3.32 0.44 23.78
N ASP A 41 3.89 1.64 23.86
CA ASP A 41 4.94 1.98 24.81
C ASP A 41 4.35 2.20 26.22
N PRO A 42 4.75 1.40 27.24
CA PRO A 42 4.24 1.54 28.60
C PRO A 42 4.64 2.86 29.28
N SER A 43 5.65 3.58 28.77
CA SER A 43 5.99 4.92 29.26
C SER A 43 5.03 6.00 28.76
N ILE A 44 4.29 5.74 27.68
CA ILE A 44 3.31 6.66 27.08
C ILE A 44 1.89 6.33 27.56
N TRP A 45 1.52 5.05 27.55
CA TRP A 45 0.22 4.60 28.01
C TRP A 45 0.35 3.29 28.81
N ASP A 46 -0.13 3.31 30.04
CA ASP A 46 -0.15 2.15 30.92
C ASP A 46 -1.51 1.89 31.57
N GLY A 47 -1.70 0.66 32.06
CA GLY A 47 -2.93 0.15 32.64
C GLY A 47 -3.36 -1.20 32.05
N LEU A 48 -4.47 -1.73 32.55
CA LEU A 48 -5.00 -3.03 32.12
C LEU A 48 -5.31 -3.06 30.61
N GLU A 49 -5.99 -2.02 30.11
CA GLU A 49 -6.34 -1.92 28.69
C GLU A 49 -5.12 -1.66 27.80
N ALA A 50 -4.13 -0.89 28.27
CA ALA A 50 -2.85 -0.73 27.58
C ALA A 50 -2.11 -2.06 27.45
N THR A 51 -2.15 -2.89 28.50
CA THR A 51 -1.57 -4.24 28.50
C THR A 51 -2.23 -5.15 27.48
N ARG A 52 -3.57 -5.13 27.39
CA ARG A 52 -4.32 -5.88 26.37
C ARG A 52 -4.02 -5.37 24.96
N PHE A 53 -3.95 -4.06 24.79
CA PHE A 53 -3.64 -3.47 23.50
C PHE A 53 -2.26 -3.89 23.00
N ARG A 54 -1.20 -3.71 23.81
CA ARG A 54 0.18 -4.05 23.43
C ARG A 54 0.46 -5.56 23.39
N GLY A 55 -0.27 -6.35 24.16
CA GLY A 55 -0.14 -7.82 24.20
C GLY A 55 -0.85 -8.53 23.06
N ASP A 56 -2.07 -8.09 22.72
CA ASP A 56 -2.95 -8.85 21.83
C ASP A 56 -3.37 -8.05 20.58
N THR A 57 -3.93 -6.84 20.77
CA THR A 57 -4.59 -6.10 19.68
C THR A 57 -3.61 -5.50 18.68
N TRP A 58 -2.56 -4.82 19.18
CA TRP A 58 -1.59 -4.14 18.33
C TRP A 58 -0.70 -5.10 17.54
N PRO A 59 -0.13 -6.18 18.12
CA PRO A 59 0.67 -7.13 17.35
C PRO A 59 -0.10 -7.77 16.18
N ALA A 60 -1.37 -8.13 16.40
CA ALA A 60 -2.22 -8.69 15.34
C ALA A 60 -2.48 -7.67 14.22
N THR A 61 -2.78 -6.42 14.58
CA THR A 61 -3.11 -5.36 13.61
C THR A 61 -1.88 -4.85 12.87
N SER A 62 -0.77 -4.60 13.57
CA SER A 62 0.49 -4.10 13.00
C SER A 62 1.06 -5.05 11.95
N GLY A 63 0.95 -6.38 12.16
CA GLY A 63 1.34 -7.37 11.17
C GLY A 63 0.49 -7.30 9.89
N ALA A 64 -0.81 -7.07 10.00
CA ALA A 64 -1.68 -6.88 8.84
C ALA A 64 -1.37 -5.55 8.10
N LEU A 65 -1.11 -4.47 8.84
CA LEU A 65 -0.71 -3.18 8.27
C LEU A 65 0.62 -3.27 7.53
N ALA A 66 1.61 -3.97 8.08
CA ALA A 66 2.90 -4.19 7.43
C ALA A 66 2.74 -4.93 6.09
N ARG A 67 1.94 -6.01 6.07
CA ARG A 67 1.65 -6.75 4.83
C ARG A 67 0.90 -5.90 3.82
N ALA A 68 0.00 -5.01 4.27
CA ALA A 68 -0.72 -4.10 3.40
C ALA A 68 0.24 -3.09 2.73
N VAL A 69 1.20 -2.55 3.49
CA VAL A 69 2.27 -1.69 2.98
C VAL A 69 3.07 -2.41 1.89
N GLU A 70 3.58 -3.61 2.18
CA GLU A 70 4.33 -4.43 1.20
C GLU A 70 3.51 -4.72 -0.07
N ALA A 71 2.24 -5.10 0.10
CA ALA A 71 1.33 -5.39 -1.01
C ALA A 71 1.10 -4.16 -1.90
N LEU A 72 0.94 -2.98 -1.31
CA LEU A 72 0.76 -1.73 -2.03
C LEU A 72 2.02 -1.31 -2.78
N GLU A 73 3.21 -1.47 -2.19
CA GLU A 73 4.48 -1.20 -2.87
C GLU A 73 4.67 -2.12 -4.07
N MET A 74 4.41 -3.42 -3.91
CA MET A 74 4.47 -4.39 -5.00
C MET A 74 3.48 -4.04 -6.13
N LEU A 75 2.25 -3.64 -5.77
CA LEU A 75 1.24 -3.21 -6.72
C LEU A 75 1.68 -1.98 -7.50
N ARG A 76 2.21 -0.95 -6.81
CA ARG A 76 2.73 0.27 -7.43
C ARG A 76 3.83 -0.06 -8.43
N GLN A 77 4.83 -0.84 -8.03
CA GLN A 77 5.92 -1.24 -8.92
C GLN A 77 5.43 -2.04 -10.14
N HIS A 78 4.45 -2.92 -9.95
CA HIS A 78 3.86 -3.69 -11.04
C HIS A 78 3.13 -2.79 -12.04
N ILE A 79 2.30 -1.87 -11.54
CA ILE A 79 1.55 -0.91 -12.36
C ILE A 79 2.48 0.02 -13.15
N GLU A 80 3.54 0.52 -12.53
CA GLU A 80 4.53 1.34 -13.23
C GLU A 80 5.20 0.57 -14.38
N ARG A 81 5.50 -0.72 -14.19
CA ARG A 81 6.01 -1.58 -15.27
C ARG A 81 4.99 -1.76 -16.39
N VAL A 82 3.74 -2.03 -16.05
CA VAL A 82 2.66 -2.21 -17.04
C VAL A 82 2.44 -0.92 -17.84
N ASN A 83 2.36 0.23 -17.19
CA ASN A 83 2.23 1.53 -17.85
C ASN A 83 3.38 1.80 -18.82
N ARG A 84 4.64 1.55 -18.40
CA ARG A 84 5.79 1.70 -19.30
C ARG A 84 5.71 0.79 -20.52
N ASN A 85 5.33 -0.48 -20.32
CA ASN A 85 5.22 -1.44 -21.42
C ASN A 85 4.11 -1.06 -22.41
N ILE A 86 2.97 -0.56 -21.93
CA ILE A 86 1.87 -0.08 -22.79
C ILE A 86 2.31 1.14 -23.60
N MET A 87 2.92 2.16 -22.97
CA MET A 87 3.38 3.36 -23.66
C MET A 87 4.43 3.07 -24.74
N VAL A 88 5.38 2.18 -24.47
CA VAL A 88 6.39 1.76 -25.47
C VAL A 88 5.75 0.96 -26.61
N ALA A 89 4.79 0.10 -26.32
CA ALA A 89 4.07 -0.68 -27.34
C ALA A 89 3.16 0.19 -28.22
N GLY A 90 2.60 1.27 -27.67
CA GLY A 90 1.72 2.21 -28.40
C GLY A 90 2.46 3.29 -29.20
N GLY A 91 3.68 3.69 -28.79
CA GLY A 91 4.46 4.74 -29.46
C GLY A 91 5.23 4.29 -30.71
N ASN A 92 5.24 2.99 -31.03
CA ASN A 92 5.99 2.40 -32.14
C ASN A 92 5.08 1.97 -33.31
N GLY A 93 3.92 2.61 -33.46
CA GLY A 93 2.91 2.35 -34.50
C GLY A 93 2.49 3.60 -35.24
#